data_AF-A0A0B1SD10-F1
#
_entry.id   AF-A0A0B1SD10-F1
#
_cell.length_a   1.000
_cell.length_b   1.000
_cell.length_c   1.000
_cell.angle_alpha   90.00
_cell.angle_beta   90.00
_cell.angle_gamma   90.00
#
_symmetry.space_group_name_H-M   'P 1'
#
loop_
_entity.id
_entity.type
_entity.pdbx_description
1 polymer ?
#
loop_
_entity_poly.entity_id
_entity_poly.type
_entity_poly.pdbx_seq_one_letter_code
_entity_poly.pdbx_strand_id
1 'polypeptide(L)'
;MSCDERVIEALLSIVGAAGNEDSRLRPITLELACLVLRQILLVVDHDQMHSLIGSKAAQVLTCFIDRLGLYVNSENLFLEWFEDEYAEFEVNHIKLETIGYEMLLPPCNTVMSGLALHKRLPSGFEERIRTIIQFYFHIRKLAKDMSGETETELPLKVGNNVSIEVG
;
A
#
# COMPACT_ATOMS: atom_id res chain seq x y z
N MET A 1 9.88 2.90 -26.28
CA MET A 1 9.21 1.58 -26.23
C MET A 1 7.74 1.82 -25.95
N SER A 2 6.81 1.20 -26.69
CA SER A 2 5.37 1.35 -26.40
C SER A 2 5.02 0.40 -25.25
N CYS A 3 4.56 0.95 -24.13
CA CYS A 3 3.99 0.16 -23.04
C CYS A 3 2.59 -0.29 -23.47
N ASP A 4 2.22 -1.54 -23.19
CA ASP A 4 0.88 -2.04 -23.46
C ASP A 4 -0.10 -1.40 -22.45
N GLU A 5 -0.96 -0.51 -22.94
CA GLU A 5 -1.94 0.23 -22.15
C GLU A 5 -2.82 -0.69 -21.29
N ARG A 6 -3.10 -1.91 -21.77
CA ARG A 6 -3.89 -2.92 -21.05
C ARG A 6 -3.20 -3.38 -19.77
N VAL A 7 -1.87 -3.42 -19.75
CA VAL A 7 -1.09 -3.81 -18.56
C VAL A 7 -1.21 -2.71 -17.51
N ILE A 8 -1.10 -1.45 -17.91
CA ILE A 8 -1.24 -0.29 -17.00
C ILE A 8 -2.66 -0.24 -16.44
N GLU A 9 -3.68 -0.39 -17.29
CA GLU A 9 -5.07 -0.45 -16.86
C GLU A 9 -5.31 -1.58 -15.86
N ALA A 10 -4.78 -2.78 -16.11
CA ALA A 10 -4.88 -3.90 -15.19
C ALA A 10 -4.19 -3.59 -13.84
N LEU A 11 -3.00 -3.00 -13.84
CA LEU A 11 -2.29 -2.60 -12.62
C LEU A 11 -3.04 -1.50 -11.85
N LEU A 12 -3.60 -0.51 -12.56
CA LEU A 12 -4.43 0.55 -11.97
C LEU A 12 -5.76 0.02 -11.44
N SER A 13 -6.29 -1.06 -12.02
CA SER A 13 -7.47 -1.74 -11.48
C SER A 13 -7.16 -2.39 -10.13
N ILE A 14 -5.96 -2.95 -9.94
CA ILE A 14 -5.49 -3.50 -8.66
C ILE A 14 -5.32 -2.38 -7.63
N VAL A 15 -4.68 -1.26 -8.01
CA VAL A 15 -4.56 -0.07 -7.15
C VAL A 15 -5.93 0.45 -6.74
N GLY A 16 -6.86 0.56 -7.68
CA GLY A 16 -8.25 0.96 -7.41
C GLY A 16 -8.99 -0.02 -6.50
N ALA A 17 -8.78 -1.33 -6.67
CA ALA A 17 -9.39 -2.35 -5.84
C ALA A 17 -8.94 -2.25 -4.38
N ALA A 18 -7.70 -1.82 -4.11
CA ALA A 18 -7.20 -1.64 -2.73
C ALA A 18 -8.03 -0.62 -1.93
N GLY A 19 -8.59 0.39 -2.60
CA GLY A 19 -9.48 1.37 -1.98
C GLY A 19 -10.88 0.84 -1.64
N ASN A 20 -11.27 -0.33 -2.16
CA ASN A 20 -12.58 -0.93 -1.92
C ASN A 20 -12.55 -1.88 -0.71
N GLU A 21 -13.48 -1.70 0.23
CA GLU A 21 -13.59 -2.49 1.46
C GLU A 21 -13.92 -3.96 1.21
N ASP A 22 -14.68 -4.26 0.15
CA ASP A 22 -15.09 -5.63 -0.21
C ASP A 22 -14.06 -6.35 -1.09
N SER A 23 -12.93 -5.71 -1.37
CA SER A 23 -11.89 -6.31 -2.22
C SER A 23 -11.24 -7.51 -1.53
N ARG A 24 -11.13 -8.62 -2.26
CA ARG A 24 -10.35 -9.79 -1.86
C ARG A 24 -8.90 -9.65 -2.30
N LEU A 25 -8.32 -8.48 -2.04
CA LEU A 25 -6.96 -8.15 -2.43
C LEU A 25 -5.99 -8.54 -1.30
N ARG A 26 -4.86 -9.16 -1.66
CA ARG A 26 -3.75 -9.41 -0.73
C ARG A 26 -2.75 -8.25 -0.77
N PRO A 27 -2.13 -7.86 0.34
CA PRO A 27 -1.06 -6.86 0.37
C PRO A 27 0.05 -7.11 -0.65
N ILE A 28 0.54 -8.34 -0.74
CA ILE A 28 1.59 -8.72 -1.70
C ILE A 28 1.19 -8.49 -3.17
N THR A 29 -0.11 -8.62 -3.50
CA THR A 29 -0.59 -8.37 -4.87
C THR A 29 -0.56 -6.87 -5.19
N LEU A 30 -0.90 -6.03 -4.22
CA LEU A 30 -0.80 -4.58 -4.38
C LEU A 30 0.66 -4.13 -4.47
N GLU A 31 1.53 -4.65 -3.59
CA GLU A 31 2.94 -4.32 -3.59
C GLU A 31 3.61 -4.66 -4.92
N LEU A 32 3.34 -5.85 -5.47
CA LEU A 32 3.81 -6.25 -6.80
C LEU A 32 3.29 -5.29 -7.88
N ALA A 33 2.02 -4.90 -7.83
CA ALA A 33 1.47 -3.96 -8.79
C ALA A 33 2.19 -2.59 -8.72
N CYS A 34 2.41 -2.07 -7.51
CA CYS A 34 3.17 -0.84 -7.30
C CYS A 34 4.63 -0.96 -7.78
N LEU A 35 5.30 -2.09 -7.52
CA LEU A 35 6.67 -2.34 -8.00
C LEU A 35 6.76 -2.33 -9.52
N VAL A 36 5.84 -3.01 -10.20
CA VAL A 36 5.80 -3.06 -11.66
C VAL A 36 5.49 -1.68 -12.24
N LEU A 37 4.53 -0.94 -11.67
CA LEU A 37 4.22 0.43 -12.10
C LEU A 37 5.44 1.34 -12.01
N ARG A 38 6.19 1.30 -10.90
CA ARG A 38 7.43 2.07 -10.74
C ARG A 38 8.48 1.69 -11.78
N GLN A 39 8.65 0.39 -12.03
CA GLN A 39 9.63 -0.08 -13.01
C GLN A 39 9.26 0.35 -14.43
N ILE A 40 7.97 0.36 -14.78
CA ILE A 40 7.48 0.87 -16.07
C ILE A 40 7.83 2.35 -16.22
N LEU A 41 7.63 3.14 -15.17
CA LEU A 41 7.86 4.59 -15.20
C LEU A 41 9.35 4.97 -15.32
N LEU A 42 10.26 4.13 -14.85
CA LEU A 42 11.70 4.33 -15.09
C LEU A 42 12.10 4.13 -16.56
N VAL A 43 11.28 3.46 -17.36
CA VAL A 43 11.60 3.05 -18.74
C VAL A 43 10.75 3.79 -19.78
N VAL A 44 9.58 4.28 -19.39
CA VAL A 44 8.58 4.90 -20.27
C VAL A 44 8.45 6.39 -19.93
N ASP A 45 8.98 7.24 -20.80
CA ASP A 45 8.85 8.69 -20.70
C ASP A 45 7.51 9.14 -21.30
N HIS A 46 6.44 9.11 -20.49
CA HIS A 46 5.10 9.52 -20.91
C HIS A 46 4.37 10.27 -19.79
N ASP A 47 4.41 11.60 -19.82
CA ASP A 47 3.79 12.50 -18.83
C ASP A 47 2.32 12.17 -18.52
N GLN A 48 1.55 11.71 -19.53
CA GLN A 48 0.15 11.34 -19.34
C GLN A 48 -0.01 10.12 -18.43
N MET A 49 0.89 9.14 -18.51
CA MET A 49 0.88 7.96 -17.65
C MET A 49 1.26 8.30 -16.21
N HIS A 50 2.27 9.16 -16.01
CA HIS A 50 2.63 9.67 -14.69
C HIS A 50 1.44 10.35 -14.02
N SER A 51 0.74 11.24 -14.74
CA SER A 51 -0.45 11.92 -14.24
C SER A 51 -1.59 10.96 -13.89
N LEU A 52 -1.85 9.96 -14.76
CA LEU A 52 -2.90 8.95 -14.53
C LEU A 52 -2.62 8.11 -13.28
N ILE A 53 -1.39 7.61 -13.12
CA ILE A 53 -0.98 6.80 -11.97
C ILE A 53 -1.02 7.64 -10.69
N GLY A 54 -0.48 8.87 -10.73
CA GLY A 54 -0.49 9.80 -9.61
C GLY A 54 -1.91 10.15 -9.14
N SER A 55 -2.80 10.47 -10.08
CA SER A 55 -4.21 10.75 -9.78
C SER A 55 -4.91 9.55 -9.13
N LYS A 56 -4.68 8.35 -9.66
CA LYS A 56 -5.27 7.11 -9.11
C LYS A 56 -4.74 6.81 -7.71
N ALA A 57 -3.43 6.94 -7.50
CA ALA A 57 -2.80 6.71 -6.20
C ALA A 57 -3.31 7.72 -5.16
N ALA A 58 -3.40 9.02 -5.52
CA ALA A 58 -3.93 10.06 -4.64
C ALA A 58 -5.39 9.79 -4.25
N GLN A 59 -6.24 9.39 -5.21
CA GLN A 59 -7.63 9.03 -4.94
C GLN A 59 -7.74 7.90 -3.90
N VAL A 60 -6.98 6.81 -4.11
CA VAL A 60 -7.00 5.66 -3.20
C VAL A 60 -6.41 6.01 -1.84
N LEU A 61 -5.39 6.87 -1.81
CA LEU A 61 -4.78 7.34 -0.57
C LEU A 61 -5.78 8.11 0.30
N THR A 62 -6.61 8.99 -0.30
CA THR A 62 -7.69 9.66 0.41
C THR A 62 -8.65 8.67 1.05
N CYS A 63 -9.06 7.60 0.33
CA CYS A 63 -9.90 6.55 0.90
C CYS A 63 -9.26 5.88 2.13
N PHE A 64 -7.94 5.67 2.12
CA PHE A 64 -7.26 5.11 3.29
C PHE A 64 -7.15 6.09 4.45
N ILE A 65 -6.90 7.37 4.19
CA ILE A 65 -6.87 8.40 5.23
C ILE A 65 -8.22 8.49 5.94
N ASP A 66 -9.32 8.51 5.18
CA ASP A 66 -10.66 8.57 5.73
C ASP A 66 -10.96 7.34 6.61
N ARG A 67 -10.57 6.14 6.15
CA ARG A 67 -10.79 4.88 6.87
C ARG A 67 -9.93 4.74 8.11
N LEU A 68 -8.63 5.01 8.00
CA LEU A 68 -7.68 4.94 9.11
C LEU A 68 -7.96 6.01 10.16
N GLY A 69 -8.42 7.19 9.73
CA GLY A 69 -8.80 8.30 10.61
C GLY A 69 -9.89 7.94 11.62
N LEU A 70 -10.76 6.96 11.30
CA LEU A 70 -11.74 6.44 12.25
C LEU A 70 -11.09 5.75 13.46
N TYR A 71 -9.93 5.12 13.28
CA TYR A 71 -9.26 4.30 14.28
C TYR A 71 -8.21 5.07 15.09
N VAL A 72 -7.60 6.11 14.53
CA VAL A 72 -6.52 6.90 15.17
C VAL A 72 -6.85 7.33 16.61
N ASN A 73 -8.11 7.70 16.88
CA ASN A 73 -8.55 8.17 18.20
C ASN A 73 -9.51 7.20 18.91
N SER A 74 -9.92 6.12 18.26
CA SER A 74 -10.95 5.20 18.81
C SER A 74 -10.40 3.83 19.19
N GLU A 75 -9.27 3.42 18.61
CA GLU A 75 -8.66 2.12 18.84
C GLU A 75 -7.31 2.29 19.53
N ASN A 76 -7.19 1.78 20.76
CA ASN A 76 -6.04 2.03 21.62
C ASN A 76 -4.75 1.41 21.06
N LEU A 77 -4.88 0.28 20.34
CA LEU A 77 -3.75 -0.43 19.74
C LEU A 77 -3.39 0.07 18.34
N PHE A 78 -4.13 1.04 17.80
CA PHE A 78 -3.93 1.51 16.43
C PHE A 78 -2.50 1.98 16.16
N LEU A 79 -1.94 2.78 17.07
CA LEU A 79 -0.58 3.32 16.91
C LEU A 79 0.47 2.20 16.94
N GLU A 80 0.33 1.24 17.85
CA GLU A 80 1.22 0.07 17.92
C GLU A 80 1.18 -0.74 16.62
N TRP A 81 -0.02 -1.03 16.11
CA TRP A 81 -0.18 -1.72 14.83
C TRP A 81 0.41 -0.91 13.67
N PHE A 82 0.25 0.41 13.69
CA PHE A 82 0.77 1.28 12.63
C PHE A 82 2.30 1.28 12.61
N GLU A 83 2.93 1.38 13.79
CA GLU A 83 4.38 1.36 13.94
C GLU A 83 4.96 -0.01 13.56
N ASP A 84 4.31 -1.10 13.98
CA ASP A 84 4.70 -2.48 13.60
C ASP A 84 4.68 -2.67 12.08
N GLU A 85 3.58 -2.28 11.43
CA GLU A 85 3.46 -2.41 9.97
C GLU A 85 4.40 -1.47 9.22
N TYR A 86 4.74 -0.30 9.79
CA TYR A 86 5.72 0.61 9.19
C TYR A 86 7.14 0.04 9.27
N ALA A 87 7.53 -0.48 10.44
CA ALA A 87 8.84 -1.12 10.62
C ALA A 87 8.99 -2.34 9.70
N GLU A 88 7.94 -3.14 9.58
CA GLU A 88 7.88 -4.26 8.65
C GLU A 88 7.99 -3.79 7.19
N PHE A 89 7.27 -2.74 6.80
CA PHE A 89 7.30 -2.19 5.45
C PHE A 89 8.69 -1.67 5.03
N GLU A 90 9.43 -1.05 5.96
CA GLU A 90 10.77 -0.52 5.71
C GLU A 90 11.82 -1.62 5.55
N VAL A 91 11.68 -2.74 6.25
CA VAL A 91 12.67 -3.83 6.25
C VAL A 91 12.32 -4.92 5.24
N ASN A 92 11.05 -5.32 5.17
CA ASN A 92 10.58 -6.47 4.40
C ASN A 92 9.97 -6.05 3.08
N HIS A 93 10.88 -5.80 2.13
CA HIS A 93 10.54 -5.66 0.72
C HIS A 93 10.31 -7.04 0.08
N ILE A 94 9.37 -7.14 -0.87
CA ILE A 94 9.19 -8.35 -1.66
C ILE A 94 10.51 -8.81 -2.28
N LYS A 95 10.85 -10.07 -1.98
CA LYS A 95 11.91 -10.83 -2.62
C LYS A 95 11.26 -11.83 -3.58
N LEU A 96 11.34 -11.56 -4.89
CA LEU A 96 10.72 -12.40 -5.92
C LEU A 96 11.16 -13.87 -5.84
N GLU A 97 12.41 -14.11 -5.45
CA GLU A 97 12.98 -15.45 -5.24
C GLU A 97 12.28 -16.28 -4.15
N THR A 98 11.55 -15.61 -3.25
CA THR A 98 10.80 -16.21 -2.13
C THR A 98 9.28 -16.11 -2.30
N ILE A 99 8.80 -15.67 -3.47
CA ILE A 99 7.39 -15.80 -3.82
C ILE A 99 7.17 -17.26 -4.22
N GLY A 100 6.56 -18.03 -3.32
CA GLY A 100 6.28 -19.43 -3.56
C GLY A 100 4.97 -19.65 -4.31
N TYR A 101 4.63 -20.92 -4.50
CA TYR A 101 3.43 -21.36 -5.19
C TYR A 101 2.13 -20.94 -4.47
N GLU A 102 2.19 -20.53 -3.20
CA GLU A 102 1.03 -20.02 -2.45
C GLU A 102 0.35 -18.82 -3.12
N MET A 103 1.09 -18.08 -3.94
CA MET A 103 0.55 -16.97 -4.70
C MET A 103 -0.30 -17.40 -5.89
N LEU A 104 -0.06 -18.60 -6.41
CA LEU A 104 -0.81 -19.21 -7.52
C LEU A 104 -2.09 -19.90 -7.04
N LEU A 105 -2.21 -20.14 -5.74
CA LEU A 105 -3.38 -20.74 -5.13
C LEU A 105 -4.44 -19.67 -4.78
N PRO A 106 -5.72 -20.05 -4.66
CA PRO A 106 -6.74 -19.18 -4.10
C PRO A 106 -6.29 -18.61 -2.74
N PRO A 107 -6.52 -17.32 -2.46
CA PRO A 107 -6.07 -16.71 -1.22
C PRO A 107 -6.63 -17.41 0.02
N CYS A 108 -5.74 -17.86 0.91
CA CYS A 108 -6.15 -18.29 2.24
C CYS A 108 -6.70 -17.11 3.04
N ASN A 109 -7.65 -17.36 3.94
CA ASN A 109 -8.25 -16.35 4.82
C ASN A 109 -8.19 -16.77 6.30
N THR A 110 -7.26 -17.66 6.65
CA THR A 110 -7.11 -18.20 8.01
C THR A 110 -5.66 -18.07 8.48
N VAL A 111 -5.49 -17.74 9.75
CA VAL A 111 -4.18 -17.77 10.45
C VAL A 111 -3.53 -19.15 10.44
N MET A 112 -4.34 -20.21 10.43
CA MET A 112 -3.86 -21.61 10.42
C MET A 112 -3.17 -22.01 9.11
N SER A 113 -3.23 -21.18 8.07
CA SER A 113 -2.48 -21.40 6.81
C SER A 113 -0.96 -21.33 7.00
N GLY A 114 -0.48 -20.74 8.10
CA GLY A 114 0.95 -20.46 8.31
C GLY A 114 1.51 -19.36 7.41
N LEU A 115 0.67 -18.73 6.58
CA LEU A 115 1.06 -17.61 5.73
C LEU A 115 1.08 -16.32 6.53
N ALA A 116 2.13 -15.53 6.32
CA ALA A 116 2.20 -14.15 6.81
C ALA A 116 1.04 -13.32 6.26
N LEU A 117 0.57 -12.33 7.03
CA LEU A 117 -0.62 -11.54 6.70
C LEU A 117 -0.54 -10.93 5.29
N HIS A 118 0.63 -10.43 4.88
CA HIS A 118 0.81 -9.83 3.56
C HIS A 118 0.55 -10.81 2.40
N LYS A 119 0.64 -12.14 2.62
CA LYS A 119 0.42 -13.19 1.61
C LYS A 119 -0.99 -13.78 1.60
N ARG A 120 -1.87 -13.35 2.48
CA ARG A 120 -3.21 -13.92 2.65
C ARG A 120 -4.27 -12.84 2.85
N LEU A 121 -5.52 -13.24 2.97
CA LEU A 121 -6.60 -12.33 3.35
C LEU A 121 -6.67 -12.21 4.88
N PRO A 122 -7.07 -11.04 5.40
CA PRO A 122 -7.29 -10.85 6.82
C PRO A 122 -8.49 -11.68 7.31
N SER A 123 -8.33 -12.28 8.48
CA SER A 123 -9.31 -13.18 9.10
C SER A 123 -10.18 -12.51 10.17
N GLY A 124 -9.70 -11.41 10.77
CA GLY A 124 -10.37 -10.71 11.88
C GLY A 124 -10.25 -9.18 11.80
N PHE A 125 -10.83 -8.49 12.79
CA PHE A 125 -10.87 -7.03 12.85
C PHE A 125 -9.49 -6.39 12.86
N GLU A 126 -8.61 -6.84 13.77
CA GLU A 126 -7.21 -6.39 13.84
C GLU A 126 -6.52 -6.56 12.48
N GLU A 127 -6.55 -7.77 11.92
CA GLU A 127 -5.86 -8.04 10.65
C GLU A 127 -6.41 -7.21 9.49
N ARG A 128 -7.70 -6.84 9.51
CA ARG A 128 -8.28 -5.93 8.52
C ARG A 128 -7.69 -4.54 8.63
N ILE A 129 -7.56 -4.00 9.84
CA ILE A 129 -6.93 -2.69 10.07
C ILE A 129 -5.46 -2.73 9.63
N ARG A 130 -4.71 -3.75 10.07
CA ARG A 130 -3.30 -3.95 9.67
C ARG A 130 -3.13 -4.08 8.16
N THR A 131 -4.05 -4.79 7.48
CA THR A 131 -4.06 -4.88 6.01
C THR A 131 -4.28 -3.51 5.35
N ILE A 132 -5.18 -2.67 5.88
CA ILE A 132 -5.40 -1.31 5.38
C ILE A 132 -4.15 -0.45 5.59
N ILE A 133 -3.46 -0.60 6.72
CA ILE A 133 -2.19 0.09 7.00
C ILE A 133 -1.11 -0.32 5.98
N GLN A 134 -0.96 -1.62 5.71
CA GLN A 134 -0.03 -2.11 4.66
C GLN A 134 -0.36 -1.51 3.29
N PHE A 135 -1.63 -1.53 2.89
CA PHE A 135 -2.05 -0.92 1.62
C PHE A 135 -1.76 0.58 1.57
N TYR A 136 -2.02 1.30 2.67
CA TYR A 136 -1.74 2.72 2.81
C TYR A 136 -0.27 3.01 2.54
N PHE A 137 0.68 2.26 3.12
CA PHE A 137 2.10 2.49 2.88
C PHE A 137 2.50 2.24 1.42
N HIS A 138 2.01 1.17 0.79
CA HIS A 138 2.33 0.90 -0.62
C HIS A 138 1.79 2.00 -1.57
N ILE A 139 0.56 2.47 -1.34
CA ILE A 139 -0.03 3.54 -2.16
C ILE A 139 0.61 4.88 -1.87
N ARG A 140 0.94 5.19 -0.62
CA ARG A 140 1.64 6.41 -0.24
C ARG A 140 3.00 6.50 -0.93
N LYS A 141 3.79 5.42 -0.87
CA LYS A 141 5.09 5.34 -1.56
C LYS A 141 4.92 5.56 -3.06
N LEU A 142 3.96 4.88 -3.69
CA LEU A 142 3.66 5.09 -5.12
C LEU A 142 3.28 6.55 -5.42
N ALA A 143 2.41 7.18 -4.62
CA ALA A 143 1.99 8.56 -4.81
C ALA A 143 3.18 9.54 -4.69
N LYS A 144 4.06 9.34 -3.70
CA LYS A 144 5.27 10.15 -3.53
C LYS A 144 6.25 9.99 -4.68
N ASP A 145 6.45 8.75 -5.13
CA ASP A 145 7.28 8.45 -6.29
C ASP A 145 6.77 9.19 -7.55
N MET A 146 5.45 9.43 -7.66
CA MET A 146 4.87 10.20 -8.78
C MET A 146 5.08 11.71 -8.65
N SER A 147 5.08 12.23 -7.41
CA SER A 147 5.31 13.66 -7.14
C SER A 147 6.80 14.03 -7.14
N GLY A 148 7.72 13.05 -7.22
CA GLY A 148 9.15 13.28 -7.09
C GLY A 148 9.58 13.67 -5.67
N GLU A 149 8.72 13.42 -4.68
CA GLU A 149 8.97 13.76 -3.28
C GLU A 149 9.65 12.61 -2.56
N THR A 150 10.73 12.89 -1.82
CA THR A 150 11.33 11.91 -0.91
C THR A 150 10.53 11.83 0.39
N GLU A 151 10.35 10.64 0.96
CA GLU A 151 9.72 10.47 2.27
C GLU A 151 10.60 11.08 3.36
N THR A 152 10.21 12.23 3.92
CA THR A 152 10.98 12.98 4.94
C THR A 152 10.39 12.88 6.34
N GLU A 153 9.15 12.40 6.49
CA GLU A 153 8.42 12.37 7.77
C GLU A 153 7.58 11.09 7.90
N LEU A 154 7.36 10.66 9.14
CA LEU A 154 6.48 9.53 9.44
C LEU A 154 5.06 9.81 8.93
N PRO A 155 4.36 8.83 8.32
CA PRO A 155 3.06 9.07 7.67
C PRO A 155 1.87 9.39 8.59
N LEU A 156 2.11 9.64 9.88
CA LEU A 156 1.13 10.05 10.88
C LEU A 156 1.41 11.50 11.32
N LYS A 157 0.73 12.46 10.71
CA LYS A 157 0.57 13.78 11.33
C LYS A 157 -0.69 13.77 12.17
N VAL A 158 -0.54 13.41 13.44
CA VAL A 158 -1.53 13.77 14.47
C VAL A 158 -1.56 15.30 14.49
N GLY A 159 -2.73 15.89 14.26
CA GLY A 159 -2.91 17.34 14.22
C GLY A 159 -2.65 17.96 15.59
N ASN A 160 -1.37 18.22 15.90
CA ASN A 160 -0.84 19.24 16.81
C ASN A 160 0.67 19.01 17.01
N ASN A 161 1.46 19.24 15.96
CA ASN A 161 2.89 19.50 16.15
C ASN A 161 3.13 20.97 15.84
N VAL A 162 2.99 21.80 16.87
CA VAL A 162 3.69 23.09 16.91
C VAL A 162 5.16 22.74 16.76
N SER A 163 5.77 23.20 15.68
CA SER A 163 7.20 23.13 15.44
C SER A 163 7.93 23.64 16.69
N ILE A 164 8.60 22.74 17.41
CA ILE A 164 9.66 23.15 18.33
C ILE A 164 10.95 22.87 17.58
N GLU A 165 11.42 23.89 16.88
CA GLU A 165 12.82 24.00 16.51
C GLU A 165 13.61 24.12 17.82
N VAL A 166 14.46 23.14 18.10
CA VAL A 166 15.55 23.29 19.06
C VAL A 166 16.82 23.27 18.24
N GLY A 167 17.53 24.39 18.26
CA GLY A 167 18.83 24.57 17.61
C GLY A 167 19.98 23.82 18.28
#